data_AF-A0A0C3QCA5-F1
#
_entry.id   AF-A0A0C3QCA5-F1
#
_cell.length_a   1.000
_cell.length_b   1.000
_cell.length_c   1.000
_cell.angle_alpha   90.00
_cell.angle_beta   90.00
_cell.angle_gamma   90.00
#
_symmetry.space_group_name_H-M   'P 1'
#
loop_
_entity.id
_entity.type
_entity.pdbx_description
1 polymer ?
#
loop_
_entity_poly.entity_id
_entity_poly.type
_entity_poly.pdbx_seq_one_letter_code
_entity_poly.pdbx_strand_id
1 'polypeptide(L)' 'SLVACAQTCLQNAPLGACQDGDDACLCKDPTYTQSIASCVGSSCTGQDLTTATTVGQASCRAAVGTSLRRSWNLN' A
#
# COMPACT_ATOMS: atom_id res chain seq x y z
N SER A 1 -5.65 12.34 -1.35
CA SER A 1 -4.74 12.41 -2.51
C SER A 1 -3.44 11.72 -2.16
N LEU A 2 -2.91 10.91 -3.06
CA LEU A 2 -1.54 10.41 -2.94
C LEU A 2 -0.57 11.56 -3.26
N VAL A 3 0.51 11.68 -2.50
CA VAL A 3 1.54 12.70 -2.75
C VAL A 3 2.35 12.29 -3.99
N ALA A 4 2.71 13.23 -4.86
CA ALA A 4 3.37 12.92 -6.14
C ALA A 4 4.65 12.10 -5.97
N CYS A 5 5.43 12.34 -4.91
CA CYS A 5 6.66 11.60 -4.60
C CYS A 5 6.43 10.10 -4.37
N ALA A 6 5.23 9.67 -3.93
CA ALA A 6 4.89 8.27 -3.70
C ALA A 6 4.29 7.58 -4.92
N GLN A 7 3.92 8.34 -5.96
CA GLN A 7 3.21 7.82 -7.13
C GLN A 7 4.09 6.89 -7.97
N THR A 8 5.35 7.26 -8.17
CA THR A 8 6.36 6.42 -8.84
C THR A 8 6.70 5.18 -8.02
N CYS A 9 6.58 5.24 -6.69
CA CYS A 9 6.80 4.08 -5.83
C CYS A 9 5.75 2.99 -6.06
N LEU A 10 4.47 3.37 -6.15
CA LEU A 10 3.40 2.42 -6.45
C LEU A 10 3.55 1.79 -7.85
N GLN A 11 3.90 2.59 -8.86
CA GLN A 11 4.05 2.09 -10.24
C GLN A 11 5.19 1.08 -10.41
N ASN A 12 6.25 1.19 -9.61
CA ASN A 12 7.43 0.33 -9.71
C ASN A 12 7.46 -0.78 -8.65
N ALA A 13 6.45 -0.87 -7.80
CA ALA A 13 6.45 -1.86 -6.74
C ALA A 13 6.25 -3.28 -7.30
N PRO A 14 7.01 -4.27 -6.81
CA PRO A 14 6.82 -5.65 -7.19
C PRO A 14 5.50 -6.17 -6.63
N LEU A 15 4.57 -6.51 -7.53
CA LEU A 15 3.26 -7.07 -7.15
C LEU A 15 3.35 -8.52 -6.64
N GLY A 16 4.48 -9.20 -6.90
CA GLY A 16 4.69 -10.58 -6.49
C GLY A 16 3.65 -11.52 -7.11
N ALA A 17 2.95 -12.28 -6.27
CA ALA A 17 1.86 -13.17 -6.69
C ALA A 17 0.48 -12.48 -6.71
N CYS A 18 0.40 -11.22 -6.29
CA CYS A 18 -0.86 -10.48 -6.26
C CYS A 18 -1.18 -9.89 -7.64
N GLN A 19 -2.47 -9.66 -7.89
CA GLN A 19 -2.90 -8.92 -9.07
C GLN A 19 -2.74 -7.42 -8.84
N ASP A 20 -2.55 -6.67 -9.93
CA ASP A 20 -2.62 -5.21 -9.87
C ASP A 20 -4.00 -4.78 -9.36
N GLY A 21 -4.02 -3.86 -8.40
CA GLY A 21 -5.23 -3.42 -7.70
C GLY A 21 -5.80 -4.38 -6.64
N ASP A 22 -5.21 -5.56 -6.40
CA ASP A 22 -5.56 -6.38 -5.24
C ASP A 22 -4.86 -5.86 -3.97
N ASP A 23 -5.32 -4.71 -3.50
CA ASP A 23 -4.74 -4.03 -2.34
C ASP A 23 -4.71 -4.91 -1.09
N ALA A 24 -5.66 -5.85 -0.95
CA ALA A 24 -5.72 -6.73 0.21
C ALA A 24 -4.64 -7.82 0.16
N CYS A 25 -4.34 -8.36 -1.02
CA CYS A 25 -3.20 -9.24 -1.23
C CYS A 25 -1.88 -8.47 -1.09
N LEU A 26 -1.75 -7.34 -1.79
CA LEU A 26 -0.54 -6.51 -1.82
C LEU A 26 -0.16 -6.03 -0.42
N CYS A 27 -1.12 -5.60 0.39
CA CYS A 27 -0.87 -5.16 1.76
C CYS A 27 -0.56 -6.28 2.76
N LYS A 28 -0.73 -7.56 2.38
CA LYS A 28 -0.26 -8.72 3.15
C LYS A 28 1.12 -9.19 2.68
N ASP A 29 1.58 -8.75 1.52
CA ASP A 29 2.90 -9.08 0.98
C ASP A 29 3.99 -8.18 1.62
N PRO A 30 4.93 -8.76 2.40
CA PRO A 30 6.01 -8.01 3.03
C PRO A 30 6.99 -7.41 2.02
N THR A 31 7.20 -8.06 0.87
CA THR A 31 8.09 -7.57 -0.20
C THR A 31 7.49 -6.33 -0.85
N TYR A 32 6.19 -6.37 -1.17
CA TYR A 32 5.48 -5.19 -1.69
C TYR A 32 5.54 -4.03 -0.69
N THR A 33 5.10 -4.26 0.56
CA THR A 33 5.02 -3.19 1.56
C THR A 33 6.39 -2.61 1.93
N GLN A 34 7.45 -3.41 2.03
CA GLN A 34 8.81 -2.91 2.26
C GLN A 34 9.38 -2.14 1.08
N SER A 35 9.10 -2.57 -0.16
CA SER A 35 9.55 -1.84 -1.35
C SER A 35 8.95 -0.43 -1.42
N ILE A 36 7.65 -0.31 -1.13
CA ILE A 36 6.95 0.98 -1.07
C ILE A 36 7.51 1.84 0.05
N ALA A 37 7.64 1.29 1.26
CA ALA A 37 8.18 2.04 2.39
C ALA A 37 9.60 2.57 2.13
N SER A 38 10.45 1.74 1.50
CA SER A 38 11.82 2.12 1.15
C SER A 38 11.85 3.21 0.08
N CYS A 39 11.05 3.07 -0.98
CA CYS A 39 10.96 4.08 -2.04
C CYS A 39 10.39 5.40 -1.53
N VAL A 40 9.35 5.36 -0.70
CA VAL A 40 8.76 6.55 -0.08
C VAL A 40 9.77 7.23 0.84
N GLY A 41 10.54 6.46 1.63
CA GLY A 41 11.58 6.99 2.51
C GLY A 41 12.74 7.68 1.77
N SER A 42 13.01 7.31 0.51
CA SER A 42 14.03 7.95 -0.32
C SER A 42 13.50 9.06 -1.22
N SER A 43 12.23 9.00 -1.61
CA SER A 43 11.62 9.91 -2.61
C SER A 43 10.81 11.05 -2.00
N CYS A 44 10.28 10.85 -0.79
CA CYS A 44 9.49 11.84 -0.07
C CYS A 44 10.27 12.40 1.13
N THR A 45 10.01 13.66 1.48
CA THR A 45 10.63 14.30 2.65
C THR A 45 9.60 15.10 3.44
N GLY A 46 9.92 15.47 4.68
CA GLY A 46 9.07 16.33 5.52
C GLY A 46 7.63 15.84 5.62
N GLN A 47 6.68 16.77 5.42
CA GLN A 47 5.25 16.47 5.51
C GLN A 47 4.77 15.46 4.47
N ASP A 48 5.40 15.41 3.29
CA ASP A 48 5.04 14.48 2.22
C ASP A 48 5.35 13.03 2.62
N LEU A 49 6.52 12.81 3.26
CA LEU A 49 6.89 11.50 3.81
C LEU A 49 5.92 11.05 4.89
N THR A 50 5.60 11.93 5.83
CA THR A 50 4.62 11.64 6.89
C THR A 50 3.25 11.30 6.30
N THR A 51 2.77 12.13 5.37
CA THR A 51 1.46 11.95 4.74
C THR A 51 1.40 10.65 3.94
N ALA A 52 2.41 10.37 3.10
CA ALA A 52 2.46 9.14 2.30
C ALA A 52 2.47 7.89 3.18
N THR A 53 3.25 7.90 4.26
CA THR A 53 3.33 6.78 5.21
C THR A 53 1.99 6.56 5.91
N THR A 54 1.37 7.62 6.44
CA THR A 54 0.08 7.53 7.13
C THR A 54 -1.03 7.06 6.20
N VAL A 55 -1.12 7.62 4.99
CA VAL A 55 -2.13 7.22 3.99
C VAL A 55 -1.92 5.77 3.58
N GLY A 56 -0.69 5.34 3.29
CA GLY A 56 -0.39 3.95 2.92
C GLY A 56 -0.80 2.95 4.00
N GLN A 57 -0.47 3.23 5.26
CA GLN A 57 -0.87 2.39 6.39
C GLN A 57 -2.40 2.33 6.56
N ALA A 58 -3.09 3.46 6.42
CA ALA A 58 -4.54 3.52 6.51
C ALA A 58 -5.22 2.73 5.39
N SER A 59 -4.73 2.88 4.15
CA SER A 59 -5.21 2.13 2.98
C SER A 59 -5.06 0.62 3.18
N CYS A 60 -3.89 0.16 3.65
CA CYS A 60 -3.69 -1.27 3.90
C CYS A 60 -4.59 -1.84 5.00
N ARG A 61 -4.79 -1.10 6.09
CA ARG A 61 -5.74 -1.51 7.15
C ARG A 61 -7.16 -1.64 6.60
N ALA A 62 -7.59 -0.69 5.76
CA ALA A 62 -8.90 -0.73 5.13
C ALA A 62 -9.03 -1.90 4.14
N ALA A 63 -8.06 -2.11 3.26
CA ALA A 63 -8.07 -3.19 2.27
C ALA A 63 -8.12 -4.57 2.94
N VAL A 64 -7.27 -4.82 3.92
CA VAL A 64 -7.26 -6.11 4.65
C VAL A 64 -8.55 -6.30 5.46
N GLY A 65 -9.05 -5.24 6.11
CA GLY A 65 -10.31 -5.28 6.85
C GLY A 65 -11.51 -5.57 5.94
N THR A 66 -11.54 -5.01 4.74
CA THR A 66 -12.60 -5.30 3.75
C THR A 66 -12.48 -6.70 3.18
N SER A 67 -11.26 -7.21 2.94
CA SER A 67 -11.04 -8.60 2.53
C SER A 67 -11.57 -9.58 3.56
N LEU A 68 -11.29 -9.35 4.85
CA LEU A 68 -11.90 -10.13 5.93
C LEU A 68 -13.43 -10.01 5.85
N ARG A 69 -14.00 -8.80 5.84
CA ARG A 69 -15.46 -8.64 5.75
C ARG A 69 -16.07 -9.37 4.55
N ARG A 70 -15.44 -9.36 3.37
CA ARG A 70 -15.88 -10.12 2.19
C ARG A 70 -15.77 -11.62 2.39
N SER A 71 -14.65 -12.13 2.92
CA SER A 71 -14.48 -13.55 3.26
C SER A 71 -15.51 -14.05 4.29
N TRP A 72 -15.99 -13.17 5.17
CA TRP A 72 -17.02 -13.47 6.16
C TRP A 72 -18.46 -13.15 5.69
N ASN A 73 -18.65 -12.57 4.50
CA ASN A 73 -19.96 -12.31 3.87
C ASN A 73 -20.35 -13.39 2.85
N LEU A 74 -20.04 -14.65 3.20
CA LEU A 74 -20.62 -15.84 2.58
C LEU A 74 -21.65 -16.43 3.55
N ASN A 75 -22.78 -15.76 3.69
CA ASN A 75 -24.01 -16.32 4.27
C ASN A 75 -25.22 -15.59 3.68
#